data_AF-A0A818ZWS9-F1
#
_entry.id   AF-A0A818ZWS9-F1
#
_cell.length_a   1.000
_cell.length_b   1.000
_cell.length_c   1.000
_cell.angle_alpha   90.00
_cell.angle_beta   90.00
_cell.angle_gamma   90.00
#
_symmetry.space_group_name_H-M   'P 1'
#
loop_
_entity.id
_entity.type
_entity.pdbx_description
1 polymer ?
#
loop_
_entity_poly.entity_id
_entity_poly.type
_entity_poly.pdbx_seq_one_letter_code
_entity_poly.pdbx_strand_id
1 'polypeptide(L)'
;MEFKTIFVLFGVILVGYTSAQVPIPSHPDGYGVGGPADAHVVVEMFLDPLCPDCKASWPTVLQVIQVYGTKIHFRFHTFPLPYHTNSFVASQGVHVIANATNRNLDSIFLYVTKVFENQEKWYNDATKTMTMPQVVDSLATFVAQLGIVTKDTFLAGMTNDDINDETRISWKYACSRMVVGTPTFLINGVAVSADASWSLDDWKSVIDPILASNGVTPSKVQDCPPNQTECDYAPHKTQCCLTGERCIKNVGCRCFNLKLGNKCL
;
A
#
# COMPACT_ATOMS: atom_id res chain seq x y z
N MET A 1 47.91 -14.74 -27.05
CA MET A 1 46.51 -14.37 -27.39
C MET A 1 45.53 -15.21 -26.57
N GLU A 2 45.79 -15.41 -25.26
CA GLU A 2 45.04 -16.38 -24.43
C GLU A 2 44.52 -15.78 -23.12
N PHE A 3 45.06 -14.65 -22.66
CA PHE A 3 44.64 -14.04 -21.39
C PHE A 3 43.37 -13.19 -21.49
N LYS A 4 43.07 -12.64 -22.69
CA LYS A 4 41.88 -11.79 -22.91
C LYS A 4 40.57 -12.60 -22.99
N THR A 5 40.62 -13.83 -23.47
CA THR A 5 39.43 -14.68 -23.66
C THR A 5 38.91 -15.23 -22.32
N ILE A 6 39.80 -15.49 -21.36
CA ILE A 6 39.43 -16.00 -20.02
C ILE A 6 38.70 -14.93 -19.19
N PHE A 7 39.07 -13.65 -19.31
CA PHE A 7 38.37 -12.55 -18.62
C PHE A 7 36.96 -12.29 -19.18
N VAL A 8 36.76 -12.47 -20.49
CA VAL A 8 35.45 -12.31 -21.12
C VAL A 8 34.52 -13.47 -20.72
N LEU A 9 35.03 -14.69 -20.59
CA LEU A 9 34.25 -15.83 -20.09
C LEU A 9 33.90 -15.72 -18.60
N PHE A 10 34.79 -15.20 -17.75
CA PHE A 10 34.48 -14.93 -16.34
C PHE A 10 33.49 -13.77 -16.15
N GLY A 11 33.55 -12.73 -16.98
CA GLY A 11 32.60 -11.61 -16.93
C GLY A 11 31.18 -11.98 -17.37
N VAL A 12 31.02 -12.96 -18.25
CA VAL A 12 29.70 -13.43 -18.73
C VAL A 12 29.08 -14.47 -17.78
N ILE A 13 29.88 -15.26 -17.06
CA ILE A 13 29.40 -16.23 -16.05
C ILE A 13 29.01 -15.53 -14.72
N LEU A 14 29.57 -14.35 -14.44
CA LEU A 14 29.20 -13.51 -13.29
C LEU A 14 28.01 -12.57 -13.53
N VAL A 15 27.29 -12.73 -14.65
CA VAL A 15 25.89 -12.30 -14.73
C VAL A 15 25.01 -13.42 -14.15
N GLY A 16 25.34 -13.85 -12.93
CA GLY A 16 24.37 -14.54 -12.11
C GLY A 16 23.23 -13.56 -11.94
N TYR A 17 22.10 -13.85 -12.56
CA TYR A 17 20.86 -13.11 -12.37
C TYR A 17 20.62 -12.98 -10.87
N THR A 18 20.98 -11.84 -10.28
CA THR A 18 20.48 -11.44 -8.98
C THR A 18 19.02 -11.09 -9.19
N SER A 19 18.20 -12.12 -9.34
CA SER A 19 16.75 -12.02 -9.25
C SER A 19 16.44 -11.75 -7.78
N ALA A 20 16.71 -10.52 -7.33
CA ALA A 20 16.31 -10.04 -6.03
C ALA A 20 14.81 -9.72 -6.07
N GLN A 21 13.99 -10.77 -6.15
CA GLN A 21 12.55 -10.66 -6.01
C GLN A 21 12.24 -9.96 -4.68
N VAL A 22 11.40 -8.93 -4.71
CA VAL A 22 10.86 -8.33 -3.49
C VAL A 22 10.19 -9.45 -2.70
N PRO A 23 10.55 -9.68 -1.41
CA PRO A 23 9.92 -10.72 -0.62
C PRO A 23 8.41 -10.52 -0.63
N ILE A 24 7.68 -11.60 -0.89
CA ILE A 24 6.22 -11.56 -0.94
C ILE A 24 5.73 -11.61 0.51
N PRO A 25 5.05 -10.57 1.02
CA PRO A 25 4.52 -10.60 2.37
C PRO A 25 3.42 -11.67 2.49
N SER A 26 3.27 -12.27 3.67
CA SER A 26 2.27 -13.31 3.95
C SER A 26 0.83 -12.78 3.90
N HIS A 27 0.66 -11.46 3.96
CA HIS A 27 -0.59 -10.74 3.80
C HIS A 27 -0.34 -9.42 3.04
N PRO A 28 -1.38 -8.78 2.48
CA PRO A 28 -1.23 -7.44 1.91
C PRO A 28 -0.54 -6.48 2.89
N ASP A 29 0.46 -5.74 2.39
CA ASP A 29 1.21 -4.77 3.19
C ASP A 29 0.32 -3.60 3.64
N GLY A 30 0.77 -2.87 4.67
CA GLY A 30 0.14 -1.65 5.17
C GLY A 30 -0.92 -1.85 6.26
N TYR A 31 -1.48 -0.73 6.70
CA TYR A 31 -2.46 -0.65 7.79
C TYR A 31 -3.71 0.08 7.31
N GLY A 32 -4.83 -0.64 7.22
CA GLY A 32 -6.05 -0.14 6.59
C GLY A 32 -7.27 -0.05 7.51
N VAL A 33 -8.11 0.97 7.29
CA VAL A 33 -9.33 1.31 8.03
C VAL A 33 -10.48 1.65 7.07
N GLY A 34 -11.72 1.65 7.59
CA GLY A 34 -12.91 1.98 6.82
C GLY A 34 -13.63 0.74 6.29
N GLY A 35 -13.93 0.73 5.00
CA GLY A 35 -14.60 -0.36 4.29
C GLY A 35 -13.76 -1.65 4.17
N PRO A 36 -14.30 -2.70 3.53
CA PRO A 36 -13.56 -3.94 3.32
C PRO A 36 -12.32 -3.72 2.46
N ALA A 37 -11.30 -4.59 2.57
CA ALA A 37 -10.03 -4.42 1.86
C ALA A 37 -10.15 -4.43 0.32
N ASP A 38 -11.25 -4.96 -0.21
CA ASP A 38 -11.63 -4.97 -1.63
C ASP A 38 -12.78 -3.99 -1.94
N ALA A 39 -12.93 -2.93 -1.12
CA ALA A 39 -13.89 -1.86 -1.38
C ALA A 39 -13.72 -1.28 -2.81
N HIS A 40 -14.81 -0.77 -3.37
CA HIS A 40 -14.79 -0.20 -4.72
C HIS A 40 -13.81 0.96 -4.89
N VAL A 41 -13.55 1.70 -3.81
CA VAL A 41 -12.50 2.71 -3.74
C VAL A 41 -11.55 2.33 -2.61
N VAL A 42 -10.31 2.03 -2.98
CA VAL A 42 -9.19 1.84 -2.07
C VAL A 42 -8.24 3.03 -2.25
N VAL A 43 -8.01 3.78 -1.18
CA VAL A 43 -7.03 4.88 -1.13
C VAL A 43 -5.81 4.38 -0.37
N GLU A 44 -4.66 4.29 -1.05
CA GLU A 44 -3.37 3.97 -0.44
C GLU A 44 -2.56 5.26 -0.25
N MET A 45 -1.94 5.43 0.92
CA MET A 45 -0.96 6.49 1.21
C MET A 45 0.40 5.87 1.54
N PHE A 46 1.44 6.23 0.81
CA PHE A 46 2.82 5.90 1.15
C PHE A 46 3.41 7.07 1.91
N LEU A 47 3.77 6.83 3.17
CA LEU A 47 4.19 7.87 4.10
C LEU A 47 5.52 7.58 4.75
N ASP A 48 6.25 8.64 5.02
CA ASP A 48 7.44 8.65 5.86
C ASP A 48 7.04 9.37 7.17
N PRO A 49 7.17 8.73 8.35
CA PRO A 49 6.79 9.34 9.62
C PRO A 49 7.54 10.64 9.98
N LEU A 50 8.65 10.95 9.30
CA LEU A 50 9.44 12.17 9.50
C LEU A 50 9.33 13.16 8.33
N CYS A 51 8.48 12.90 7.34
CA CYS A 51 8.27 13.81 6.22
C CYS A 51 7.35 14.99 6.62
N PRO A 52 7.80 16.25 6.44
CA PRO A 52 6.97 17.44 6.67
C PRO A 52 5.66 17.45 5.90
N ASP A 53 5.69 17.04 4.63
CA ASP A 53 4.52 17.02 3.76
C ASP A 53 3.53 15.91 4.16
N CYS A 54 4.03 14.77 4.66
CA CYS A 54 3.19 13.73 5.25
C CYS A 54 2.45 14.28 6.48
N LYS A 55 3.17 14.93 7.40
CA LYS A 55 2.57 15.62 8.57
C LYS A 55 1.52 16.64 8.14
N ALA A 56 1.81 17.46 7.13
CA ALA A 56 0.90 18.48 6.65
C ALA A 56 -0.39 17.89 6.03
N SER A 57 -0.27 16.78 5.29
CA SER A 57 -1.43 16.08 4.69
C SER A 57 -2.28 15.31 5.70
N TRP A 58 -1.70 14.88 6.83
CA TRP A 58 -2.31 13.93 7.76
C TRP A 58 -3.69 14.37 8.30
N PRO A 59 -3.90 15.63 8.73
CA PRO A 59 -5.22 16.09 9.17
C PRO A 59 -6.30 15.97 8.08
N THR A 60 -5.98 16.29 6.83
CA THR A 60 -6.94 16.14 5.72
C THR A 60 -7.21 14.68 5.44
N VAL A 61 -6.19 13.82 5.46
CA VAL A 61 -6.35 12.36 5.32
C VAL A 61 -7.29 11.80 6.39
N LEU A 62 -7.13 12.20 7.65
CA LEU A 62 -8.03 11.79 8.73
C LEU A 62 -9.47 12.27 8.49
N GLN A 63 -9.67 13.48 7.96
CA GLN A 63 -11.00 13.97 7.56
C GLN A 63 -11.60 13.13 6.43
N VAL A 64 -10.81 12.75 5.41
CA VAL A 64 -11.26 11.87 4.32
C VAL A 64 -11.71 10.52 4.88
N ILE A 65 -10.91 9.89 5.74
CA ILE A 65 -11.26 8.62 6.41
C ILE A 65 -12.59 8.77 7.16
N GLN A 66 -12.76 9.86 7.91
CA GLN A 66 -13.98 10.12 8.69
C GLN A 66 -15.21 10.34 7.80
N VAL A 67 -15.08 11.16 6.76
CA VAL A 67 -16.19 11.56 5.87
C VAL A 67 -16.70 10.39 5.05
N TYR A 68 -15.80 9.56 4.52
CA TYR A 68 -16.18 8.40 3.72
C TYR A 68 -16.50 7.17 4.55
N GLY A 69 -15.88 7.03 5.73
CA GLY A 69 -16.12 5.89 6.63
C GLY A 69 -15.96 4.56 5.91
N THR A 70 -17.02 3.76 5.91
CA THR A 70 -17.03 2.42 5.29
C THR A 70 -17.21 2.42 3.77
N LYS A 71 -17.41 3.58 3.14
CA LYS A 71 -17.59 3.69 1.67
C LYS A 71 -16.29 3.48 0.90
N ILE A 72 -15.15 3.74 1.53
CA ILE A 72 -13.81 3.52 0.97
C ILE A 72 -12.98 2.67 1.92
N HIS A 73 -11.94 2.02 1.44
CA HIS A 73 -10.88 1.50 2.28
C HIS A 73 -9.69 2.44 2.21
N PHE A 74 -9.28 3.02 3.33
CA PHE A 74 -8.02 3.76 3.39
C PHE A 74 -6.94 2.84 3.93
N ARG A 75 -5.73 2.93 3.38
CA ARG A 75 -4.57 2.18 3.85
C ARG A 75 -3.32 3.04 3.76
N PHE A 76 -2.46 2.95 4.76
CA PHE A 76 -1.12 3.53 4.64
C PHE A 76 -0.01 2.48 4.69
N HIS A 77 1.11 2.82 4.05
CA HIS A 77 2.34 2.04 3.98
C HIS A 77 3.49 2.91 4.44
N THR A 78 4.42 2.36 5.21
CA THR A 78 5.65 3.06 5.58
C THR A 78 6.62 3.04 4.40
N PHE A 79 7.14 4.21 4.03
CA PHE A 79 8.15 4.38 3.00
C PHE A 79 9.22 5.37 3.49
N PRO A 80 10.14 4.91 4.36
CA PRO A 80 11.18 5.78 4.88
C PRO A 80 12.10 6.31 3.79
N LEU A 81 12.20 7.63 3.67
CA LEU A 81 13.04 8.29 2.67
C LEU A 81 14.50 8.31 3.14
N PRO A 82 15.48 7.99 2.27
CA PRO A 82 16.88 7.82 2.68
C PRO A 82 17.56 9.10 3.16
N TYR A 83 17.02 10.27 2.81
CA TYR A 83 17.52 11.59 3.26
C TYR A 83 16.88 12.07 4.57
N HIS A 84 15.92 11.33 5.14
CA HIS A 84 15.46 11.51 6.51
C HIS A 84 16.16 10.46 7.39
N THR A 85 17.26 10.85 8.03
CA THR A 85 18.25 9.93 8.66
C THR A 85 17.61 8.91 9.60
N ASN A 86 16.59 9.31 10.36
CA ASN A 86 15.94 8.47 11.36
C ASN A 86 14.62 7.86 10.88
N SER A 87 14.27 8.01 9.60
CA SER A 87 12.94 7.62 9.12
C SER A 87 12.74 6.11 9.14
N PHE A 88 13.77 5.32 8.82
CA PHE A 88 13.68 3.87 8.93
C PHE A 88 13.36 3.43 10.38
N VAL A 89 13.97 4.08 11.38
CA VAL A 89 13.72 3.80 12.80
C VAL A 89 12.30 4.19 13.21
N ALA A 90 11.82 5.36 12.79
CA ALA A 90 10.45 5.79 13.06
C ALA A 90 9.42 4.87 12.36
N SER A 91 9.74 4.41 11.14
CA SER A 91 8.92 3.46 10.38
C SER A 91 8.91 2.08 11.04
N GLN A 92 10.06 1.58 11.49
CA GLN A 92 10.16 0.33 12.25
C GLN A 92 9.34 0.42 13.54
N GLY A 93 9.30 1.59 14.18
CA GLY A 93 8.42 1.87 15.31
C GLY A 93 6.93 1.59 15.02
N VAL A 94 6.44 1.87 13.81
CA VAL A 94 5.06 1.52 13.40
C VAL A 94 4.84 0.01 13.48
N HIS A 95 5.80 -0.79 12.97
CA HIS A 95 5.74 -2.26 13.01
C HIS A 95 5.91 -2.80 14.43
N VAL A 96 6.71 -2.17 15.29
CA VAL A 96 6.80 -2.49 16.72
C VAL A 96 5.45 -2.32 17.40
N ILE A 97 4.78 -1.17 17.19
CA ILE A 97 3.44 -0.94 17.75
C ILE A 97 2.45 -1.95 17.20
N ALA A 98 2.48 -2.23 15.89
CA ALA A 98 1.61 -3.22 15.29
C ALA A 98 1.81 -4.61 15.88
N ASN A 99 3.05 -5.07 16.05
CA ASN A 99 3.34 -6.36 16.65
C ASN A 99 2.88 -6.42 18.12
N ALA A 100 3.28 -5.45 18.93
CA ALA A 100 3.02 -5.44 20.37
C ALA A 100 1.54 -5.25 20.75
N THR A 101 0.73 -4.68 19.85
CA THR A 101 -0.70 -4.41 20.08
C THR A 101 -1.62 -5.36 19.32
N ASN A 102 -1.10 -6.47 18.79
CA ASN A 102 -1.85 -7.41 17.95
C ASN A 102 -2.54 -6.72 16.76
N ARG A 103 -1.80 -5.81 16.11
CA ARG A 103 -2.19 -4.97 14.97
C ARG A 103 -3.41 -4.08 15.25
N ASN A 104 -3.55 -3.60 16.48
CA ASN A 104 -4.60 -2.65 16.84
C ASN A 104 -4.42 -1.33 16.08
N LEU A 105 -5.38 -1.03 15.20
CA LEU A 105 -5.30 0.11 14.29
C LEU A 105 -5.33 1.45 15.04
N ASP A 106 -6.09 1.57 16.13
CA ASP A 106 -6.13 2.80 16.94
C ASP A 106 -4.75 3.14 17.50
N SER A 107 -4.01 2.15 18.01
CA SER A 107 -2.65 2.30 18.53
C SER A 107 -1.66 2.68 17.44
N ILE A 108 -1.79 2.06 16.26
CA ILE A 108 -0.93 2.32 15.10
C ILE A 108 -1.15 3.75 14.57
N PHE A 109 -2.42 4.15 14.38
CA PHE A 109 -2.75 5.51 13.94
C PHE A 109 -2.40 6.55 15.00
N LEU A 110 -2.57 6.24 16.29
CA LEU A 110 -2.14 7.10 17.39
C LEU A 110 -0.62 7.31 17.36
N TYR A 111 0.17 6.24 17.18
CA TYR A 111 1.62 6.34 17.07
C TYR A 111 2.03 7.26 15.91
N VAL A 112 1.53 7.01 14.69
CA VAL A 112 1.85 7.82 13.51
C VAL A 112 1.44 9.28 13.71
N THR A 113 0.23 9.52 14.21
CA THR A 113 -0.27 10.87 14.52
C THR A 113 0.64 11.59 15.51
N LYS A 114 1.03 10.91 16.60
CA LYS A 114 1.86 11.51 17.65
C LYS A 114 3.30 11.72 17.21
N VAL A 115 3.85 10.85 16.36
CA VAL A 115 5.14 11.08 15.70
C VAL A 115 5.05 12.31 14.82
N PHE A 116 4.04 12.45 13.95
CA PHE A 116 3.88 13.67 13.14
C PHE A 116 3.76 14.94 13.97
N GLU A 117 2.98 14.92 15.06
CA GLU A 117 2.86 16.06 15.97
C GLU A 117 4.22 16.49 16.56
N ASN A 118 5.19 15.58 16.71
CA ASN A 118 6.47 15.78 17.41
C ASN A 118 7.71 15.56 16.52
N GLN A 119 7.54 15.38 15.20
CA GLN A 119 8.57 14.81 14.33
C GLN A 119 9.87 15.63 14.29
N GLU A 120 9.81 16.93 14.60
CA GLU A 120 10.96 17.82 14.68
C GLU A 120 12.03 17.35 15.68
N LYS A 121 11.64 16.56 16.70
CA LYS A 121 12.58 15.93 17.65
C LYS A 121 13.55 14.97 16.97
N TRP A 122 13.15 14.36 15.87
CA TRP A 122 13.91 13.32 15.17
C TRP A 122 14.35 13.72 13.77
N TYR A 123 14.24 15.00 13.41
CA TYR A 123 14.83 15.54 12.19
C TYR A 123 16.36 15.44 12.20
N ASN A 124 16.94 15.51 11.00
CA ASN A 124 18.39 15.45 10.78
C ASN A 124 19.14 16.45 11.67
N ASP A 125 18.72 17.72 11.69
CA ASP A 125 19.41 18.76 12.46
C ASP A 125 19.30 18.55 13.98
N ALA A 126 18.14 18.08 14.45
CA ALA A 126 17.89 17.83 15.87
C ALA A 126 18.72 16.64 16.39
N THR A 127 19.04 15.69 15.52
CA THR A 127 19.70 14.43 15.87
C THR A 127 21.13 14.31 15.33
N LYS A 128 21.67 15.36 14.70
CA LYS A 128 22.99 15.33 14.03
C LYS A 128 24.16 14.91 14.92
N THR A 129 24.06 15.09 16.23
CA THR A 129 25.07 14.69 17.23
C THR A 129 24.67 13.46 18.03
N MET A 130 23.51 12.88 17.75
CA MET A 130 23.00 11.70 18.43
C MET A 130 23.47 10.44 17.71
N THR A 131 23.80 9.43 18.50
CA THR A 131 23.99 8.05 18.02
C THR A 131 22.64 7.40 17.76
N MET A 132 22.61 6.37 16.91
CA MET A 132 21.37 5.64 16.63
C MET A 132 20.70 5.07 17.89
N PRO A 133 21.44 4.46 18.86
CA PRO A 133 20.83 4.04 20.13
C PRO A 133 20.17 5.17 20.93
N GLN A 134 20.72 6.39 20.90
CA GLN A 134 20.11 7.54 21.57
C GLN A 134 18.81 7.98 20.90
N VAL A 135 18.73 7.90 19.56
CA VAL A 135 17.49 8.17 18.81
C VAL A 135 16.43 7.12 19.13
N VAL A 136 16.82 5.84 19.14
CA VAL A 136 15.93 4.73 19.50
C VAL A 136 15.43 4.86 20.95
N ASP A 137 16.31 5.20 21.90
CA ASP A 137 15.93 5.43 23.30
C ASP A 137 14.98 6.61 23.48
N SER A 138 15.18 7.68 22.70
CA SER A 138 14.30 8.84 22.66
C SER A 138 12.90 8.46 22.17
N LEU A 139 12.79 7.71 21.08
CA LEU A 139 11.50 7.19 20.58
C LEU A 139 10.85 6.24 21.58
N ALA A 140 11.61 5.33 22.19
CA ALA A 140 11.09 4.39 23.19
C ALA A 140 10.53 5.10 24.43
N THR A 141 11.24 6.14 24.89
CA THR A 141 10.77 7.01 25.98
C THR A 141 9.48 7.73 25.60
N PHE A 142 9.40 8.28 24.38
CA PHE A 142 8.21 8.95 23.88
C PHE A 142 7.01 8.01 23.81
N VAL A 143 7.17 6.83 23.23
CA VAL A 143 6.10 5.82 23.12
C VAL A 143 5.59 5.38 24.49
N ALA A 144 6.51 5.19 25.46
CA ALA A 144 6.14 4.86 26.83
C ALA A 144 5.32 5.97 27.50
N GLN A 145 5.64 7.24 27.25
CA GLN A 145 4.88 8.39 27.75
C GLN A 145 3.47 8.48 27.16
N LEU A 146 3.28 8.03 25.91
CA LEU A 146 1.97 7.93 25.29
C LEU A 146 1.11 6.79 25.87
N GLY A 147 1.73 5.86 26.61
CA GLY A 147 1.03 4.71 27.20
C GLY A 147 0.62 3.64 26.18
N ILE A 148 1.20 3.63 24.98
CA ILE A 148 0.87 2.63 23.94
C ILE A 148 1.50 1.27 24.30
N VAL A 149 2.80 1.26 24.59
CA VAL A 149 3.56 0.10 25.07
C VAL A 149 4.64 0.57 26.05
N THR A 150 5.22 -0.35 26.82
CA THR A 150 6.34 0.00 27.71
C THR A 150 7.60 0.32 26.91
N LYS A 151 8.53 1.05 27.53
CA LYS A 151 9.84 1.36 26.93
C LYS A 151 10.59 0.08 26.55
N ASP A 152 10.62 -0.91 27.44
CA ASP A 152 11.32 -2.18 27.21
C ASP A 152 10.69 -2.99 26.06
N THR A 153 9.36 -3.04 25.98
CA THR A 153 8.65 -3.67 24.84
C THR A 153 9.04 -3.00 23.53
N PHE A 154 9.09 -1.66 23.50
CA PHE A 154 9.47 -0.94 22.29
C PHE A 154 10.92 -1.23 21.91
N LEU A 155 11.86 -1.14 22.85
CA LEU A 155 13.28 -1.42 22.62
C LEU A 155 13.51 -2.86 22.12
N ALA A 156 12.83 -3.84 22.71
CA ALA A 156 12.91 -5.24 22.27
C ALA A 156 12.43 -5.38 20.81
N GLY A 157 11.32 -4.74 20.45
CA GLY A 157 10.81 -4.73 19.08
C GLY A 157 11.77 -4.08 18.08
N MET A 158 12.50 -3.04 18.48
CA MET A 158 13.51 -2.40 17.63
C MET A 158 14.70 -3.31 17.31
N THR A 159 14.97 -4.31 18.15
CA THR A 159 16.01 -5.32 17.94
C THR A 159 15.52 -6.61 17.29
N ASN A 160 14.22 -6.71 16.98
CA ASN A 160 13.61 -7.91 16.40
C ASN A 160 13.83 -7.94 14.88
N ASP A 161 14.42 -9.03 14.38
CA ASP A 161 14.73 -9.20 12.97
C ASP A 161 13.50 -9.29 12.07
N ASP A 162 12.43 -9.96 12.52
CA ASP A 162 11.17 -10.06 11.75
C ASP A 162 10.53 -8.68 11.56
N ILE A 163 10.53 -7.84 12.61
CA ILE A 163 10.01 -6.46 12.54
C ILE A 163 10.87 -5.60 11.62
N ASN A 164 12.19 -5.79 11.66
CA ASN A 164 13.10 -5.12 10.74
C ASN A 164 12.82 -5.53 9.28
N ASP A 165 12.61 -6.83 9.04
CA ASP A 165 12.27 -7.37 7.73
C ASP A 165 10.90 -6.91 7.25
N GLU A 166 9.88 -6.84 8.10
CA GLU A 166 8.60 -6.21 7.76
C GLU A 166 8.78 -4.76 7.28
N THR A 167 9.61 -3.97 7.99
CA THR A 167 9.89 -2.58 7.62
C THR A 167 10.57 -2.49 6.25
N ARG A 168 11.51 -3.39 5.97
CA ARG A 168 12.17 -3.50 4.66
C ARG A 168 11.18 -3.94 3.57
N ILE A 169 10.25 -4.84 3.90
CA ILE A 169 9.24 -5.32 2.96
C ILE A 169 8.28 -4.18 2.60
N SER A 170 7.80 -3.38 3.55
CA SER A 170 6.96 -2.21 3.24
C SER A 170 7.68 -1.21 2.34
N TRP A 171 8.96 -0.94 2.59
CA TRP A 171 9.77 -0.08 1.71
C TRP A 171 9.90 -0.66 0.29
N LYS A 172 10.19 -1.96 0.16
CA LYS A 172 10.30 -2.62 -1.16
C LYS A 172 8.95 -2.73 -1.87
N TYR A 173 7.86 -2.92 -1.12
CA TYR A 173 6.48 -2.90 -1.63
C TYR A 173 6.20 -1.55 -2.27
N ALA A 174 6.50 -0.44 -1.57
CA ALA A 174 6.36 0.90 -2.13
C ALA A 174 7.18 1.09 -3.42
N CYS A 175 8.44 0.62 -3.47
CA CYS A 175 9.24 0.65 -4.69
C CYS A 175 8.62 -0.14 -5.85
N SER A 176 8.01 -1.31 -5.57
CA SER A 176 7.31 -2.10 -6.59
C SER A 176 6.08 -1.39 -7.16
N ARG A 177 5.58 -0.38 -6.46
CA ARG A 177 4.48 0.50 -6.88
C ARG A 177 4.97 1.83 -7.46
N MET A 178 6.26 1.92 -7.80
CA MET A 178 6.92 3.11 -8.38
C MET A 178 6.87 4.35 -7.47
N VAL A 179 6.75 4.15 -6.16
CA VAL A 179 6.82 5.24 -5.18
C VAL A 179 8.27 5.70 -5.05
N VAL A 180 8.49 7.00 -5.26
CA VAL A 180 9.81 7.65 -5.22
C VAL A 180 9.88 8.81 -4.23
N GLY A 181 8.77 9.12 -3.54
CA GLY A 181 8.64 10.23 -2.61
C GLY A 181 7.42 10.06 -1.69
N THR A 182 7.32 10.89 -0.67
CA THR A 182 6.19 10.90 0.27
C THR A 182 5.69 12.33 0.51
N PRO A 183 4.38 12.54 0.71
CA PRO A 183 3.34 11.54 0.56
C PRO A 183 3.14 11.17 -0.92
N THR A 184 2.89 9.90 -1.20
CA THR A 184 2.37 9.45 -2.51
C THR A 184 1.03 8.78 -2.27
N PHE A 185 0.02 9.12 -3.08
CA PHE A 185 -1.31 8.54 -2.96
C PHE A 185 -1.65 7.72 -4.21
N LEU A 186 -2.26 6.56 -3.99
CA LEU A 186 -2.89 5.77 -5.05
C LEU A 186 -4.39 5.65 -4.77
N ILE A 187 -5.21 5.69 -5.81
CA ILE A 187 -6.63 5.31 -5.74
C ILE A 187 -6.82 4.12 -6.68
N ASN A 188 -7.32 3.00 -6.14
CA ASN A 188 -7.46 1.73 -6.86
C ASN A 188 -6.18 1.32 -7.61
N GLY A 189 -5.03 1.61 -6.99
CA GLY A 189 -3.70 1.30 -7.51
C GLY A 189 -3.14 2.28 -8.55
N VAL A 190 -3.87 3.34 -8.91
CA VAL A 190 -3.41 4.39 -9.83
C VAL A 190 -2.94 5.61 -9.03
N ALA A 191 -1.76 6.14 -9.36
CA ALA A 191 -1.24 7.33 -8.72
C ALA A 191 -2.09 8.56 -9.04
N VAL A 192 -2.38 9.35 -8.01
CA VAL A 192 -3.07 10.64 -8.13
C VAL A 192 -2.11 11.78 -7.80
N SER A 193 -2.38 12.97 -8.33
CA SER A 193 -1.55 14.16 -8.09
C SER A 193 -1.80 14.81 -6.71
N ALA A 194 -2.27 14.03 -5.75
CA ALA A 194 -2.51 14.50 -4.39
C ALA A 194 -1.19 14.78 -3.68
N ASP A 195 -1.16 15.90 -2.97
CA ASP A 195 -0.02 16.34 -2.18
C ASP A 195 -0.48 16.93 -0.83
N ALA A 196 0.44 17.52 -0.08
CA ALA A 196 0.16 18.10 1.23
C ALA A 196 -0.83 19.28 1.22
N SER A 197 -1.08 19.90 0.07
CA SER A 197 -1.96 21.06 -0.06
C SER A 197 -3.41 20.70 -0.37
N TRP A 198 -3.68 19.44 -0.76
CA TRP A 198 -5.02 19.00 -1.12
C TRP A 198 -5.99 19.18 0.04
N SER A 199 -7.11 19.84 -0.25
CA SER A 199 -8.23 20.01 0.65
C SER A 199 -9.17 18.81 0.61
N LEU A 200 -10.10 18.74 1.56
CA LEU A 200 -11.16 17.74 1.52
C LEU A 200 -12.01 17.81 0.23
N ASP A 201 -12.21 19.00 -0.33
CA ASP A 201 -13.00 19.15 -1.55
C ASP A 201 -12.25 18.67 -2.80
N ASP A 202 -10.92 18.80 -2.83
CA ASP A 202 -10.09 18.19 -3.88
C ASP A 202 -10.22 16.66 -3.84
N TRP A 203 -10.16 16.06 -2.65
CA TRP A 203 -10.41 14.62 -2.48
C TRP A 203 -11.80 14.20 -2.94
N LYS A 204 -12.84 14.97 -2.60
CA LYS A 204 -14.21 14.70 -3.07
C LYS A 204 -14.34 14.74 -4.58
N SER A 205 -13.67 15.69 -5.23
CA SER A 205 -13.70 15.82 -6.70
C SER A 205 -13.21 14.55 -7.43
N VAL A 206 -12.37 13.74 -6.78
CA VAL A 206 -11.85 12.49 -7.33
C VAL A 206 -12.64 11.28 -6.84
N ILE A 207 -12.98 11.19 -5.54
CA ILE A 207 -13.60 10.00 -4.95
C ILE A 207 -15.10 9.92 -5.29
N ASP A 208 -15.84 11.03 -5.23
CA ASP A 208 -17.30 11.01 -5.37
C ASP A 208 -17.77 10.50 -6.74
N PRO A 209 -17.16 10.90 -7.88
CA PRO A 209 -17.53 10.34 -9.19
C PRO A 209 -17.32 8.83 -9.28
N ILE A 210 -16.27 8.28 -8.65
CA ILE A 210 -15.99 6.84 -8.64
C ILE A 210 -17.08 6.12 -7.86
N LEU A 211 -17.40 6.60 -6.65
CA LEU A 211 -18.46 6.03 -5.82
C LEU A 211 -19.84 6.12 -6.50
N ALA A 212 -20.12 7.18 -7.25
CA ALA A 212 -21.36 7.31 -8.03
C ALA A 212 -21.42 6.32 -9.21
N SER A 213 -20.28 6.05 -9.86
CA SER A 213 -20.19 5.06 -10.96
C SER A 213 -20.49 3.63 -10.51
N ASN A 214 -20.35 3.36 -9.22
CA ASN A 214 -20.70 2.10 -8.57
C ASN A 214 -22.22 1.84 -8.55
N GLY A 215 -23.03 2.89 -8.76
CA GLY A 215 -24.48 2.81 -8.99
C GLY A 215 -24.85 2.61 -10.46
N VAL A 216 -23.88 2.62 -11.39
CA VAL A 216 -24.11 2.24 -12.78
C VAL A 216 -24.12 0.72 -12.84
N THR A 217 -25.31 0.12 -12.67
CA THR A 217 -25.55 -1.23 -13.17
C THR A 217 -25.04 -1.26 -14.60
N PRO A 218 -24.08 -2.13 -14.96
CA PRO A 218 -23.69 -2.26 -16.36
C PRO A 218 -24.99 -2.51 -17.11
N SER A 219 -25.25 -1.64 -18.10
CA SER A 219 -26.48 -1.66 -18.89
C SER A 219 -26.84 -3.12 -19.12
N LYS A 220 -28.04 -3.53 -18.71
CA LYS A 220 -28.59 -4.78 -19.25
C LYS A 220 -28.42 -4.67 -20.75
N VAL A 221 -27.83 -5.67 -21.40
CA VAL A 221 -27.83 -5.68 -22.86
C VAL A 221 -29.30 -5.82 -23.22
N GLN A 222 -29.91 -4.71 -23.65
CA GLN A 222 -31.37 -4.62 -23.64
C GLN A 222 -32.00 -5.53 -24.70
N ASP A 223 -31.21 -6.04 -25.64
CA ASP A 223 -31.50 -7.23 -26.44
C ASP A 223 -30.19 -7.74 -27.06
N CYS A 224 -29.98 -9.06 -27.07
CA CYS A 224 -28.83 -9.64 -27.76
C CYS A 224 -29.02 -9.63 -29.29
N PRO A 225 -27.96 -9.35 -30.07
CA PRO A 225 -28.01 -9.48 -31.52
C PRO A 225 -28.45 -10.90 -31.98
N PRO A 226 -28.95 -11.06 -33.21
CA PRO A 226 -29.26 -12.37 -33.77
C PRO A 226 -28.06 -13.33 -33.64
N ASN A 227 -28.33 -14.59 -33.29
CA ASN A 227 -27.34 -15.65 -33.02
C ASN A 227 -26.48 -15.47 -31.76
N GLN A 228 -26.93 -14.63 -30.82
CA GLN A 228 -26.35 -14.53 -29.49
C GLN A 228 -27.38 -14.84 -28.40
N THR A 229 -26.93 -15.35 -27.26
CA THR A 229 -27.79 -15.66 -26.11
C THR A 229 -27.44 -14.80 -24.91
N GLU A 230 -28.44 -14.26 -24.22
CA GLU A 230 -28.21 -13.48 -23.01
C GLU A 230 -27.66 -14.38 -21.89
N CYS A 231 -26.62 -13.89 -21.21
CA CYS A 231 -25.96 -14.52 -20.08
C CYS A 231 -25.99 -13.57 -18.89
N ASP A 232 -26.88 -13.86 -17.93
CA ASP A 232 -26.86 -13.26 -16.60
C ASP A 232 -25.86 -14.02 -15.73
N TYR A 233 -24.64 -13.50 -15.65
CA TYR A 233 -23.56 -14.19 -14.95
C TYR A 233 -23.37 -13.69 -13.52
N ALA A 234 -23.81 -12.48 -13.17
CA ALA A 234 -23.72 -11.95 -11.81
C ALA A 234 -24.81 -10.88 -11.58
N PRO A 235 -25.14 -10.55 -10.31
CA PRO A 235 -26.18 -9.56 -10.02
C PRO A 235 -25.98 -8.27 -10.82
N HIS A 236 -26.99 -7.94 -11.63
CA HIS A 236 -27.00 -6.79 -12.55
C HIS A 236 -25.91 -6.78 -13.62
N LYS A 237 -25.30 -7.94 -13.94
CA LYS A 237 -24.30 -8.10 -15.00
C LYS A 237 -24.78 -9.12 -16.02
N THR A 238 -25.13 -8.60 -17.20
CA THR A 238 -25.53 -9.42 -18.35
C THR A 238 -24.55 -9.19 -19.50
N GLN A 239 -24.39 -10.19 -20.36
CA GLN A 239 -23.65 -10.08 -21.61
C GLN A 239 -24.24 -11.05 -22.65
N CYS A 240 -23.94 -10.84 -23.93
CA CYS A 240 -24.40 -11.74 -24.99
C CYS A 240 -23.31 -12.75 -25.36
N CYS A 241 -23.66 -14.02 -25.29
CA CYS A 241 -22.81 -15.15 -25.66
C CYS A 241 -22.88 -15.37 -27.17
N LEU A 242 -21.73 -15.50 -27.81
CA LEU A 242 -21.64 -15.96 -29.19
C LEU A 242 -22.06 -17.43 -29.31
N THR A 243 -22.39 -17.84 -30.53
CA THR A 243 -22.67 -19.24 -30.85
C THR A 243 -21.48 -20.12 -30.44
N GLY A 244 -21.72 -21.10 -29.56
CA GLY A 244 -20.68 -21.99 -29.03
C GLY A 244 -20.12 -21.60 -27.66
N GLU A 245 -20.45 -20.41 -27.15
CA GLU A 245 -20.15 -20.03 -25.77
C GLU A 245 -21.22 -20.52 -24.80
N ARG A 246 -20.82 -20.73 -23.54
CA ARG A 246 -21.74 -21.04 -22.43
C ARG A 246 -21.64 -19.96 -21.36
N CYS A 247 -22.79 -19.62 -20.77
CA CYS A 247 -22.85 -18.72 -19.63
C CYS A 247 -22.32 -19.41 -18.37
N ILE A 248 -21.23 -18.89 -17.80
CA ILE A 248 -20.66 -19.38 -16.53
C ILE A 248 -20.95 -18.35 -15.44
N LYS A 249 -21.60 -18.79 -14.37
CA LYS A 249 -21.89 -17.95 -13.19
C LYS A 249 -20.61 -17.32 -12.64
N ASN A 250 -20.67 -16.02 -12.36
CA ASN A 250 -19.59 -15.13 -11.92
C ASN A 250 -18.42 -14.95 -12.91
N VAL A 251 -18.55 -15.44 -14.15
CA VAL A 251 -17.47 -15.43 -15.14
C VAL A 251 -17.90 -14.84 -16.50
N GLY A 252 -19.14 -15.09 -16.93
CA GLY A 252 -19.65 -14.68 -18.24
C GLY A 252 -19.58 -15.80 -19.28
N CYS A 253 -19.75 -15.44 -20.55
CA CYS A 253 -19.70 -16.36 -21.69
C CYS A 253 -18.28 -16.88 -21.93
N ARG A 254 -18.12 -18.20 -22.04
CA ARG A 254 -16.84 -18.84 -22.34
C ARG A 254 -17.01 -20.00 -23.30
N CYS A 255 -16.03 -20.17 -24.19
CA CYS A 255 -15.91 -21.36 -25.04
C CYS A 255 -15.58 -22.58 -24.16
N PHE A 256 -16.40 -23.62 -24.20
CA PHE A 256 -16.18 -24.83 -23.42
C PHE A 256 -15.36 -25.84 -24.24
N ASN A 257 -14.04 -25.62 -24.35
CA ASN A 257 -13.08 -26.66 -24.73
C ASN A 257 -11.63 -26.22 -24.44
N LEU A 258 -11.16 -26.47 -23.22
CA LEU A 258 -9.79 -26.16 -22.77
C LEU A 258 -8.71 -27.08 -23.37
N LYS A 259 -9.04 -28.04 -24.25
CA LYS A 259 -8.09 -29.08 -24.67
C LYS A 259 -7.56 -29.01 -26.09
N LEU A 260 -8.13 -28.23 -27.00
CA LEU A 260 -7.60 -28.11 -28.36
C LEU A 260 -7.87 -26.70 -28.87
N GLY A 261 -6.85 -26.03 -29.39
CA GLY A 261 -6.85 -24.63 -29.84
C GLY A 261 -7.76 -24.32 -31.03
N ASN A 262 -9.02 -24.69 -30.96
CA ASN A 262 -10.04 -24.34 -31.93
C ASN A 262 -10.91 -23.25 -31.33
N LYS A 263 -10.79 -22.08 -31.97
CA LYS A 263 -11.57 -20.87 -31.78
C LYS A 263 -13.06 -21.22 -31.70
N CYS A 264 -13.79 -20.54 -30.83
CA CYS A 264 -15.20 -20.27 -31.11
C CYS A 264 -15.25 -19.72 -32.55
N LEU A 265 -16.00 -20.41 -33.43
CA LEU A 265 -16.06 -20.11 -34.87
C LEU A 265 -16.44 -18.66 -35.12
#